data_AF-A0A927NXR7-F1
#
_entry.id   AF-A0A927NXR7-F1
#
_cell.length_a   1.000
_cell.length_b   1.000
_cell.length_c   1.000
_cell.angle_alpha   90.00
_cell.angle_beta   90.00
_cell.angle_gamma   90.00
#
_symmetry.space_group_name_H-M   'P 1'
#
loop_
_entity.id
_entity.type
_entity.pdbx_description
1 polymer ?
#
loop_
_entity_poly.entity_id
_entity_poly.type
_entity_poly.pdbx_seq_one_letter_code
_entity_poly.pdbx_strand_id
1 'polypeptide(L)'
;MKEVTNWMSYEDAKNRAEERRNICRGTIGAFLGAVIGGVVWAVVMAMGYFLSIIGLLIAFLVDKGYALFGGKPCRAKVAVLVVCIILSIVIGIVGGYSALFGQVYDEAAGNLTYLESITMTKSEFILDCWLGSDLWSDAEFTSEFFTNAGMSAIFAALGCYGVIRSAHRAAKPKSVTNEQE
;
A
#
# COMPACT_ATOMS: atom_id res chain seq x y z
N MET A 1 40.23 28.05 6.38
CA MET A 1 39.16 27.43 7.18
C MET A 1 37.76 27.71 6.63
N LYS A 2 37.37 28.98 6.43
CA LYS A 2 36.04 29.35 5.88
C LYS A 2 35.73 28.78 4.49
N GLU A 3 36.72 28.68 3.59
CA GLU A 3 36.52 28.09 2.25
C GLU A 3 36.20 26.59 2.31
N VAL A 4 36.93 25.81 3.11
CA VAL A 4 36.68 24.36 3.28
C VAL A 4 35.28 24.09 3.83
N THR A 5 34.80 24.92 4.76
CA THR A 5 33.43 24.82 5.28
C THR A 5 32.38 25.13 4.20
N ASN A 6 32.69 26.05 3.28
CA ASN A 6 31.80 26.44 2.19
C ASN A 6 31.68 25.32 1.14
N TRP A 7 32.80 24.66 0.80
CA TRP A 7 32.82 23.51 -0.11
C TRP A 7 32.08 22.29 0.47
N MET A 8 32.30 21.95 1.75
CA MET A 8 31.53 20.91 2.44
C MET A 8 30.02 21.19 2.43
N SER A 9 29.61 22.43 2.75
CA SER A 9 28.20 22.83 2.73
C SER A 9 27.56 22.71 1.33
N TYR A 10 28.31 23.03 0.28
CA TYR A 10 27.88 22.90 -1.11
C TYR A 10 27.72 21.43 -1.54
N GLU A 11 28.70 20.58 -1.23
CA GLU A 11 28.65 19.13 -1.50
C GLU A 11 27.43 18.49 -0.80
N ASP A 12 27.19 18.85 0.46
CA ASP A 12 26.04 18.37 1.25
C ASP A 12 24.70 18.85 0.67
N ALA A 13 24.62 20.11 0.21
CA ALA A 13 23.43 20.65 -0.43
C ALA A 13 23.13 19.95 -1.76
N LYS A 14 24.15 19.70 -2.59
CA LYS A 14 24.03 18.99 -3.86
C LYS A 14 23.61 17.54 -3.67
N ASN A 15 24.24 16.83 -2.73
CA ASN A 15 23.90 15.43 -2.40
C ASN A 15 22.44 15.30 -1.90
N ARG A 16 21.99 16.20 -1.02
CA ARG A 16 20.60 16.25 -0.55
C ARG A 16 19.60 16.54 -1.68
N ALA A 17 19.95 17.42 -2.62
CA ALA A 17 19.11 17.75 -3.77
C ALA A 17 18.98 16.55 -4.72
N GLU A 18 20.07 15.84 -5.00
CA GLU A 18 20.04 14.63 -5.81
C GLU A 18 19.26 13.50 -5.14
N GLU A 19 19.43 13.30 -3.83
CA GLU A 19 18.67 12.31 -3.07
C GLU A 19 17.16 12.63 -3.09
N ARG A 20 16.77 13.89 -2.87
CA ARG A 20 15.36 14.35 -2.99
C ARG A 20 14.78 14.11 -4.37
N ARG A 21 15.52 14.40 -5.45
CA ARG A 21 15.05 14.19 -6.83
C ARG A 21 14.79 12.72 -7.12
N ASN A 22 15.66 11.84 -6.65
CA ASN A 22 15.51 10.40 -6.84
C ASN A 22 14.32 9.84 -6.03
N ILE A 23 14.09 10.36 -4.82
CA ILE A 23 12.92 9.99 -4.01
C ILE A 23 11.63 10.42 -4.69
N CYS A 24 11.53 11.67 -5.15
CA CYS A 24 10.30 12.22 -5.73
C CYS A 24 9.83 11.42 -6.94
N ARG A 25 10.74 11.06 -7.84
CA ARG A 25 10.41 10.22 -9.02
C ARG A 25 9.98 8.81 -8.61
N GLY A 26 10.68 8.20 -7.64
CA GLY A 26 10.32 6.88 -7.12
C GLY A 26 8.94 6.87 -6.44
N THR A 27 8.59 7.90 -5.68
CA THR A 27 7.29 8.00 -4.99
C THR A 27 6.11 7.96 -5.96
N ILE A 28 6.21 8.62 -7.12
CA ILE A 28 5.15 8.58 -8.14
C ILE A 28 4.94 7.14 -8.64
N GLY A 29 6.03 6.42 -8.91
CA GLY A 29 5.96 5.02 -9.32
C GLY A 29 5.40 4.09 -8.24
N ALA A 30 5.80 4.29 -6.98
CA ALA A 30 5.26 3.56 -5.83
C ALA A 30 3.77 3.80 -5.65
N PHE A 31 3.31 5.05 -5.82
CA PHE A 31 1.91 5.41 -5.72
C PHE A 31 1.07 4.73 -6.81
N LEU A 32 1.53 4.72 -8.06
CA LEU A 32 0.87 3.98 -9.13
C LEU A 32 0.82 2.47 -8.84
N GLY A 33 1.92 1.91 -8.35
CA GLY A 33 1.97 0.51 -7.91
C GLY A 33 0.97 0.21 -6.79
N ALA A 34 0.79 1.13 -5.84
CA ALA A 34 -0.19 1.01 -4.77
C ALA A 34 -1.63 1.07 -5.26
N VAL A 35 -1.95 1.99 -6.19
CA VAL A 35 -3.31 2.07 -6.76
C VAL A 35 -3.63 0.77 -7.51
N ILE A 36 -2.72 0.29 -8.37
CA ILE A 36 -2.93 -0.96 -9.10
C ILE A 36 -3.05 -2.14 -8.12
N GLY A 37 -2.18 -2.21 -7.11
CA GLY A 37 -2.24 -3.25 -6.08
C GLY A 37 -3.57 -3.27 -5.33
N GLY A 38 -4.10 -2.11 -4.95
CA GLY A 38 -5.39 -1.98 -4.28
C GLY A 38 -6.55 -2.41 -5.17
N VAL A 39 -6.53 -2.05 -6.46
CA VAL A 39 -7.54 -2.49 -7.43
C VAL A 39 -7.50 -4.01 -7.61
N VAL A 40 -6.31 -4.61 -7.76
CA VAL A 40 -6.17 -6.07 -7.85
C VAL A 40 -6.72 -6.74 -6.60
N TRP A 41 -6.42 -6.21 -5.42
CA TRP A 41 -6.96 -6.72 -4.16
C TRP A 41 -8.50 -6.67 -4.13
N ALA A 42 -9.10 -5.54 -4.51
CA ALA A 42 -10.54 -5.37 -4.52
C ALA A 42 -11.23 -6.38 -5.46
N VAL A 43 -10.65 -6.62 -6.64
CA VAL A 43 -11.15 -7.61 -7.59
C VAL A 43 -11.05 -9.03 -7.02
N VAL A 44 -9.90 -9.40 -6.44
CA VAL A 44 -9.69 -10.73 -5.86
C VAL A 44 -10.66 -10.98 -4.70
N MET A 45 -10.91 -9.97 -3.87
CA MET A 45 -11.88 -10.04 -2.78
C MET A 45 -13.31 -10.25 -3.32
N ALA A 46 -13.71 -9.48 -4.34
CA ALA A 46 -15.03 -9.60 -4.95
C ALA A 46 -15.26 -10.96 -5.64
N MET A 47 -14.21 -11.73 -5.90
CA MET A 47 -14.26 -13.10 -6.42
C MET A 47 -14.23 -14.18 -5.32
N GLY A 48 -14.09 -13.80 -4.03
CA GLY A 48 -14.07 -14.72 -2.90
C GLY A 48 -12.75 -15.50 -2.72
N TYR A 49 -11.63 -15.01 -3.24
CA TYR A 49 -10.32 -15.67 -3.10
C TYR A 49 -9.52 -15.18 -1.88
N PHE A 50 -8.59 -16.03 -1.40
CA PHE A 50 -7.71 -15.73 -0.27
C PHE A 50 -6.82 -14.49 -0.50
N LEU A 51 -7.03 -13.46 0.32
CA LEU A 51 -6.36 -12.15 0.23
C LEU A 51 -4.91 -12.14 0.71
N SER A 52 -4.51 -13.16 1.47
CA SER A 52 -3.22 -13.22 2.16
C SER A 52 -2.04 -13.07 1.20
N ILE A 53 -2.08 -13.75 0.05
CA ILE A 53 -1.00 -13.73 -0.95
C ILE A 53 -0.93 -12.39 -1.71
N ILE A 54 -2.04 -11.65 -1.77
CA ILE A 54 -2.10 -10.35 -2.44
C ILE A 54 -1.30 -9.29 -1.67
N GLY A 55 -1.18 -9.41 -0.35
CA GLY A 55 -0.30 -8.52 0.44
C GLY A 55 1.16 -8.55 -0.04
N LEU A 56 1.67 -9.72 -0.42
CA LEU A 56 3.00 -9.88 -1.00
C LEU A 56 3.09 -9.28 -2.40
N LEU A 57 2.05 -9.48 -3.23
CA LEU A 57 1.96 -8.90 -4.56
C LEU A 57 1.95 -7.37 -4.52
N ILE A 58 1.20 -6.77 -3.60
CA ILE A 58 1.16 -5.31 -3.40
C ILE A 58 2.55 -4.78 -3.06
N ALA A 59 3.23 -5.39 -2.09
CA ALA A 59 4.58 -4.99 -1.73
C ALA A 59 5.55 -5.07 -2.93
N PHE A 60 5.43 -6.12 -3.74
CA PHE A 60 6.20 -6.27 -4.97
C PHE A 60 5.86 -5.19 -6.02
N LEU A 61 4.58 -4.89 -6.24
CA LEU A 61 4.13 -3.86 -7.19
C LEU A 61 4.60 -2.46 -6.77
N VAL A 62 4.51 -2.13 -5.49
CA VAL A 62 4.97 -0.84 -4.94
C VAL A 62 6.49 -0.71 -5.10
N ASP A 63 7.26 -1.77 -4.79
CA ASP A 63 8.73 -1.76 -4.94
C ASP A 63 9.16 -1.68 -6.41
N LYS A 64 8.54 -2.47 -7.29
CA LYS A 64 8.81 -2.43 -8.73
C LYS A 64 8.38 -1.11 -9.34
N GLY A 65 7.23 -0.55 -8.94
CA GLY A 65 6.78 0.77 -9.34
C GLY A 65 7.79 1.86 -8.95
N TYR A 66 8.27 1.82 -7.70
CA TYR A 66 9.31 2.74 -7.22
C TYR A 66 10.59 2.67 -8.06
N ALA A 67 11.05 1.46 -8.38
CA ALA A 67 12.25 1.24 -9.18
C ALA A 67 12.08 1.64 -10.65
N LEU A 68 10.92 1.38 -11.25
CA LEU A 68 10.63 1.66 -12.66
C LEU A 68 10.74 3.16 -12.99
N PHE A 69 10.36 4.03 -12.04
CA PHE A 69 10.46 5.48 -12.20
C PHE A 69 11.82 6.07 -11.80
N GLY A 70 12.83 5.22 -11.58
CA GLY A 70 14.20 5.64 -11.28
C GLY A 70 14.45 5.95 -9.81
N GLY A 71 13.60 5.44 -8.90
CA GLY A 71 13.81 5.55 -7.47
C GLY A 71 15.05 4.77 -7.02
N LYS A 72 16.03 5.47 -6.43
CA LYS A 72 17.26 4.85 -5.91
C LYS A 72 17.05 4.30 -4.49
N PRO A 73 17.79 3.24 -4.09
CA PRO A 73 17.73 2.75 -2.72
C PRO A 73 18.31 3.80 -1.76
N CYS A 74 17.44 4.42 -0.97
CA CYS A 74 17.78 5.40 0.07
C CYS A 74 17.02 5.02 1.36
N ARG A 75 17.41 5.59 2.51
CA ARG A 75 16.72 5.30 3.79
C ARG A 75 15.25 5.74 3.76
N ALA A 76 14.94 6.82 3.04
CA ALA A 76 13.57 7.33 2.88
C ALA A 76 12.66 6.42 2.02
N LYS A 77 13.24 5.53 1.19
CA LYS A 77 12.49 4.58 0.36
C LYS A 77 11.54 3.73 1.20
N VAL A 78 12.00 3.22 2.34
CA VAL A 78 11.20 2.34 3.20
C VAL A 78 9.93 3.04 3.68
N ALA A 79 10.03 4.30 4.11
CA ALA A 79 8.87 5.08 4.55
C ALA A 79 7.86 5.29 3.42
N VAL A 80 8.33 5.62 2.20
CA VAL A 80 7.46 5.78 1.02
C VAL A 80 6.73 4.48 0.71
N LEU A 81 7.44 3.34 0.69
CA LEU A 81 6.82 2.04 0.45
C LEU A 81 5.76 1.71 1.49
N VAL A 82 6.05 1.88 2.78
CA VAL A 82 5.09 1.58 3.86
C VAL A 82 3.82 2.41 3.69
N VAL A 83 3.94 3.71 3.45
CA VAL A 83 2.80 4.60 3.24
C VAL A 83 1.99 4.18 2.00
N CYS A 84 2.66 3.88 0.89
CA CYS A 84 2.00 3.43 -0.34
C CYS A 84 1.29 2.08 -0.17
N ILE A 85 1.89 1.14 0.58
CA ILE A 85 1.27 -0.16 0.87
C ILE A 85 0.02 0.02 1.73
N ILE A 86 0.08 0.84 2.78
CA ILE A 86 -1.09 1.15 3.60
C ILE A 86 -2.19 1.76 2.74
N LEU A 87 -1.84 2.71 1.87
CA LEU A 87 -2.79 3.33 0.94
C LEU A 87 -3.41 2.29 -0.02
N SER A 88 -2.62 1.36 -0.54
CA SER A 88 -3.10 0.25 -1.36
C SER A 88 -4.09 -0.64 -0.60
N ILE A 89 -3.80 -0.95 0.66
CA ILE A 89 -4.67 -1.77 1.52
C ILE A 89 -5.99 -1.03 1.76
N VAL A 90 -5.97 0.27 2.04
CA VAL A 90 -7.19 1.06 2.22
C VAL A 90 -8.04 1.09 0.95
N ILE A 91 -7.43 1.32 -0.22
CA ILE A 91 -8.15 1.25 -1.51
C ILE A 91 -8.76 -0.13 -1.70
N GLY A 92 -7.98 -1.17 -1.43
CA GLY A 92 -8.44 -2.55 -1.49
C GLY A 92 -9.67 -2.74 -0.61
N ILE A 93 -9.56 -2.51 0.69
CA ILE A 93 -10.63 -2.70 1.68
C ILE A 93 -11.89 -1.95 1.25
N VAL A 94 -11.78 -0.65 0.97
CA VAL A 94 -12.95 0.14 0.61
C VAL A 94 -13.59 -0.36 -0.68
N GLY A 95 -12.78 -0.63 -1.71
CA GLY A 95 -13.28 -1.11 -3.00
C GLY A 95 -13.88 -2.52 -2.94
N GLY A 96 -13.20 -3.44 -2.26
CA GLY A 96 -13.58 -4.85 -2.16
C GLY A 96 -14.85 -5.06 -1.34
N TYR A 97 -14.93 -4.48 -0.13
CA TYR A 97 -16.15 -4.57 0.68
C TYR A 97 -17.33 -3.85 0.03
N SER A 98 -17.11 -2.69 -0.61
CA SER A 98 -18.20 -2.02 -1.34
C SER A 98 -18.73 -2.86 -2.51
N ALA A 99 -17.84 -3.56 -3.22
CA ALA A 99 -18.25 -4.49 -4.27
C ALA A 99 -19.03 -5.68 -3.70
N LEU A 100 -18.57 -6.24 -2.58
CA LEU A 100 -19.24 -7.34 -1.87
C LEU A 100 -20.65 -6.93 -1.41
N PHE A 101 -20.79 -5.78 -0.75
CA PHE A 101 -22.10 -5.25 -0.34
C PHE A 101 -23.00 -5.00 -1.55
N GLY A 102 -22.44 -4.52 -2.66
CA GLY A 102 -23.17 -4.36 -3.91
C GLY A 102 -23.69 -5.69 -4.47
N GLN A 103 -22.93 -6.78 -4.36
CA GLN A 103 -23.38 -8.12 -4.77
C GLN A 103 -24.49 -8.65 -3.86
N VAL A 104 -24.34 -8.48 -2.54
CA VAL A 104 -25.38 -8.86 -1.55
C VAL A 104 -26.69 -8.14 -1.83
N TYR A 105 -26.63 -6.84 -2.15
CA TYR A 105 -27.82 -6.07 -2.54
C TYR A 105 -28.46 -6.61 -3.82
N ASP A 106 -27.68 -6.89 -4.86
CA ASP A 106 -28.20 -7.40 -6.13
C ASP A 106 -28.88 -8.77 -5.96
N GLU A 107 -28.33 -9.63 -5.10
CA GLU A 107 -28.91 -10.92 -4.77
C GLU A 107 -30.22 -10.80 -3.99
N ALA A 108 -30.26 -9.91 -2.99
CA ALA A 108 -31.48 -9.61 -2.24
C ALA A 108 -32.56 -9.00 -3.14
N ALA A 109 -32.20 -8.06 -4.03
CA ALA A 109 -33.12 -7.45 -4.98
C ALA A 109 -33.60 -8.41 -6.07
N GLY A 110 -32.79 -9.40 -6.46
CA GLY A 110 -33.19 -10.45 -7.39
C GLY A 110 -34.18 -11.46 -6.81
N ASN A 111 -34.31 -11.51 -5.49
CA ASN A 111 -35.16 -12.47 -4.80
C ASN A 111 -36.56 -11.88 -4.54
N LEU A 112 -37.59 -12.49 -5.16
CA LEU A 112 -39.00 -12.05 -5.11
C LEU A 112 -39.54 -11.87 -3.69
N THR A 113 -39.00 -12.59 -2.70
CA THR A 113 -39.39 -12.49 -1.29
C THR A 113 -38.98 -11.16 -0.64
N TYR A 114 -37.89 -10.54 -1.11
CA TYR A 114 -37.33 -9.34 -0.51
C TYR A 114 -37.67 -8.06 -1.28
N LEU A 115 -38.24 -8.17 -2.49
CA LEU A 115 -38.65 -7.03 -3.32
C LEU A 115 -39.60 -6.05 -2.62
N GLU A 116 -40.48 -6.53 -1.74
CA GLU A 116 -41.38 -5.67 -0.95
C GLU A 116 -40.68 -4.99 0.25
N SER A 117 -39.47 -5.44 0.61
CA SER A 117 -38.73 -4.98 1.80
C SER A 117 -37.55 -4.07 1.51
N ILE A 118 -37.07 -4.01 0.26
CA ILE A 118 -35.96 -3.13 -0.12
C ILE A 118 -36.50 -1.73 -0.37
N THR A 119 -36.45 -0.90 0.67
CA THR A 119 -36.86 0.51 0.62
C THR A 119 -35.71 1.45 0.27
N MET A 120 -34.47 0.94 0.25
CA MET A 120 -33.25 1.71 0.07
C MET A 120 -32.55 1.40 -1.26
N THR A 121 -31.95 2.43 -1.84
CA THR A 121 -31.18 2.32 -3.09
C THR A 121 -29.85 1.59 -2.83
N LYS A 122 -29.28 0.90 -3.82
CA LYS A 122 -27.98 0.21 -3.71
C LYS A 122 -26.87 1.06 -3.07
N SER A 123 -26.77 2.33 -3.45
CA SER A 123 -25.79 3.25 -2.86
C SER A 123 -26.06 3.58 -1.40
N GLU A 124 -27.34 3.68 -1.01
CA GLU A 124 -27.74 3.94 0.38
C GLU A 124 -27.46 2.72 1.24
N PHE A 125 -27.75 1.51 0.73
CA PHE A 125 -27.39 0.27 1.39
C PHE A 125 -25.87 0.15 1.62
N ILE A 126 -25.06 0.42 0.59
CA ILE A 126 -23.59 0.38 0.73
C ILE A 126 -23.12 1.39 1.79
N LEU A 127 -23.67 2.62 1.79
CA LEU A 127 -23.32 3.63 2.79
C LEU A 127 -23.74 3.20 4.20
N ASP A 128 -24.90 2.58 4.35
CA ASP A 128 -25.37 2.04 5.62
C ASP A 128 -24.48 0.89 6.12
N CYS A 129 -24.03 -0.01 5.26
CA CYS A 129 -23.05 -1.03 5.64
C CYS A 129 -21.72 -0.44 6.14
N TRP A 130 -21.30 0.71 5.59
CA TRP A 130 -20.07 1.38 6.00
C TRP A 130 -20.23 2.19 7.29
N LEU A 131 -21.35 2.89 7.46
CA LEU A 131 -21.54 3.89 8.51
C LEU A 131 -22.42 3.38 9.66
N GLY A 132 -23.25 2.37 9.42
CA GLY A 132 -24.18 1.78 10.37
C GLY A 132 -23.46 0.89 11.38
N SER A 133 -23.89 0.96 12.64
CA SER A 133 -23.26 0.20 13.74
C SER A 133 -23.56 -1.29 13.72
N ASP A 134 -24.60 -1.72 13.00
CA ASP A 134 -25.13 -3.08 13.10
C ASP A 134 -24.17 -4.10 12.51
N LEU A 135 -23.65 -3.84 11.31
CA LEU A 135 -22.67 -4.70 10.65
C LEU A 135 -21.33 -4.75 11.43
N TRP A 136 -20.90 -3.61 11.99
CA TRP A 136 -19.67 -3.51 12.78
C TRP A 136 -19.82 -4.09 14.19
N SER A 137 -21.04 -4.41 14.62
CA SER A 137 -21.29 -5.13 15.87
C SER A 137 -21.31 -6.65 15.66
N ASP A 138 -21.34 -7.12 14.41
CA ASP A 138 -21.27 -8.53 14.07
C ASP A 138 -19.84 -9.07 14.27
N ALA A 139 -19.71 -10.06 15.16
CA ALA A 139 -18.44 -10.67 15.49
C ALA A 139 -17.83 -11.45 14.30
N GLU A 140 -18.66 -12.01 13.43
CA GLU A 140 -18.20 -12.76 12.26
C GLU A 140 -17.59 -11.81 11.23
N PHE A 141 -18.33 -10.75 10.89
CA PHE A 141 -17.85 -9.71 9.97
C PHE A 141 -16.59 -9.03 10.48
N THR A 142 -16.58 -8.57 11.74
CA THR A 142 -15.42 -7.88 12.31
C THR A 142 -14.20 -8.78 12.40
N SER A 143 -14.37 -10.04 12.80
CA SER A 143 -13.29 -11.03 12.84
C SER A 143 -12.69 -11.27 11.45
N GLU A 144 -13.52 -11.48 10.44
CA GLU A 144 -13.06 -11.67 9.07
C GLU A 144 -12.34 -10.42 8.55
N PHE A 145 -12.89 -9.24 8.81
CA PHE A 145 -12.28 -7.96 8.45
C PHE A 145 -10.88 -7.81 9.04
N PHE A 146 -10.73 -7.96 10.35
CA PHE A 146 -9.44 -7.81 11.02
C PHE A 146 -8.46 -8.93 10.68
N THR A 147 -8.96 -10.15 10.46
CA THR A 147 -8.13 -11.29 10.04
C THR A 147 -7.57 -11.05 8.63
N ASN A 148 -8.41 -10.62 7.68
CA ASN A 148 -8.01 -10.33 6.32
C ASN A 148 -7.03 -9.15 6.26
N ALA A 149 -7.32 -8.07 6.99
CA ALA A 149 -6.43 -6.91 7.09
C ALA A 149 -5.09 -7.25 7.76
N GLY A 150 -5.14 -7.97 8.89
CA GLY A 150 -3.96 -8.38 9.65
C GLY A 150 -3.06 -9.34 8.87
N MET A 151 -3.65 -10.35 8.23
CA MET A 151 -2.90 -11.30 7.40
C MET A 151 -2.27 -10.59 6.19
N SER A 152 -3.01 -9.70 5.53
CA SER A 152 -2.48 -8.90 4.41
C SER A 152 -1.30 -8.04 4.85
N ALA A 153 -1.36 -7.44 6.06
CA ALA A 153 -0.26 -6.66 6.61
C ALA A 153 0.99 -7.52 6.90
N ILE A 154 0.81 -8.74 7.43
CA ILE A 154 1.92 -9.69 7.66
C ILE A 154 2.60 -10.04 6.34
N PHE A 155 1.85 -10.40 5.30
CA PHE A 155 2.41 -10.74 3.99
C PHE A 155 3.04 -9.54 3.29
N ALA A 156 2.49 -8.35 3.44
CA ALA A 156 3.11 -7.13 2.95
C ALA A 156 4.45 -6.86 3.65
N ALA A 157 4.52 -7.03 4.97
CA ALA A 157 5.76 -6.90 5.74
C ALA A 157 6.82 -7.92 5.29
N LEU A 158 6.42 -9.18 5.04
CA LEU A 158 7.29 -10.22 4.49
C LEU A 158 7.79 -9.84 3.09
N GLY A 159 6.91 -9.33 2.21
CA GLY A 159 7.29 -8.83 0.88
C GLY A 159 8.30 -7.68 0.93
N CYS A 160 8.20 -6.82 1.95
CA CYS A 160 9.15 -5.72 2.18
C CYS A 160 10.48 -6.16 2.81
N TYR A 161 10.61 -7.38 3.35
CA TYR A 161 11.84 -7.83 4.00
C TYR A 161 13.07 -7.71 3.10
N GLY A 162 12.95 -8.09 1.82
CA GLY A 162 14.02 -7.97 0.83
C GLY A 162 14.41 -6.50 0.56
N VAL A 163 13.43 -5.60 0.56
CA VAL A 163 13.62 -4.15 0.37
C VAL A 163 14.35 -3.56 1.57
N ILE A 164 13.89 -3.86 2.79
CA ILE A 164 14.53 -3.41 4.04
C ILE A 164 15.98 -3.89 4.09
N ARG A 165 16.23 -5.16 3.79
CA ARG A 165 17.59 -5.73 3.73
C ARG A 165 18.48 -5.02 2.71
N SER A 166 17.93 -4.66 1.54
CA SER A 166 18.66 -3.94 0.48
C SER A 166 18.98 -2.49 0.88
N ALA A 167 18.06 -1.80 1.56
CA ALA A 167 18.26 -0.46 2.09
C ALA A 167 19.35 -0.44 3.18
N HIS A 168 19.35 -1.44 4.06
CA HIS A 168 20.40 -1.60 5.08
C HIS A 168 21.79 -1.86 4.45
N ARG A 169 21.85 -2.60 3.34
CA ARG A 169 23.12 -2.83 2.63
C ARG A 169 23.64 -1.60 1.90
N ALA A 170 22.76 -0.78 1.33
CA ALA A 170 23.13 0.49 0.69
C ALA A 170 23.65 1.54 1.68
N ALA A 171 23.33 1.42 2.97
CA ALA A 171 23.75 2.32 4.03
C ALA A 171 25.15 2.03 4.62
N LYS A 172 25.85 0.97 4.17
CA LYS A 172 27.25 0.77 4.57
C LYS A 172 28.13 1.78 3.83
N PRO A 173 28.84 2.69 4.53
CA PRO A 173 29.78 3.58 3.88
C PRO A 173 30.82 2.72 3.15
N LYS A 174 31.19 3.11 1.93
CA LYS A 174 32.43 2.61 1.30
C LYS A 174 33.53 2.93 2.32
N SER A 175 34.13 1.91 2.93
CA SER A 175 35.38 2.09 3.66
C SER A 175 36.33 2.77 2.70
N VAL A 176 36.81 3.96 3.07
CA VAL A 176 37.88 4.63 2.37
C VAL A 176 39.07 3.70 2.45
N THR A 177 39.34 2.93 1.39
CA THR A 177 40.62 2.28 1.22
C THR A 177 41.60 3.42 0.97
N ASN A 178 42.32 3.80 2.02
CA ASN A 178 43.48 4.66 1.90
C ASN A 178 44.53 3.90 1.07
N GLU A 179 44.53 4.12 -0.24
CA GLU A 179 45.74 3.91 -1.04
C GLU A 179 46.49 5.24 -1.02
N GLN A 180 47.28 5.41 0.04
CA GLN A 180 48.50 6.21 -0.02
C GLN A 180 49.61 5.23 -0.39
N GLU A 181 50.00 5.20 -1.66
CA GLU A 181 51.37 4.94 -2.10
C GLU A 181 51.68 5.82 -3.32
#